data_AF-A0A2G2M5S6-F1
#
_entry.id   AF-A0A2G2M5S6-F1
#
_cell.length_a   1.000
_cell.length_b   1.000
_cell.length_c   1.000
_cell.angle_alpha   90.00
_cell.angle_beta   90.00
_cell.angle_gamma   90.00
#
_symmetry.space_group_name_H-M   'P 1'
#
loop_
_entity.id
_entity.type
_entity.pdbx_description
1 polymer ?
#
loop_
_entity_poly.entity_id
_entity_poly.type
_entity_poly.pdbx_seq_one_letter_code
_entity_poly.pdbx_strand_id
1 'polypeptide(L)'
;MKVRFYDTHVNTKDAYYHFDVVVEEATQKEVEHYAQVYLEAIGVQEVKIIQERCQYCHEELGNQGAIDAIEAKGYYIIPMQGCPKE
;
A
#
# COMPACT_ATOMS: atom_id res chain seq x y z
N MET A 1 -3.57 2.45 -18.36
CA MET A 1 -3.41 1.13 -17.73
C MET A 1 -4.53 0.90 -16.72
N LYS A 2 -5.06 -0.32 -16.59
CA LYS A 2 -5.98 -0.65 -15.48
C LYS A 2 -5.14 -0.99 -14.26
N VAL A 3 -5.51 -0.46 -13.11
CA VAL A 3 -4.79 -0.69 -11.85
C VAL A 3 -5.79 -1.14 -10.78
N ARG A 4 -5.32 -1.99 -9.89
CA ARG A 4 -6.05 -2.59 -8.77
C ARG A 4 -5.65 -1.89 -7.49
N PHE A 5 -6.66 -1.54 -6.69
CA PHE A 5 -6.49 -0.87 -5.40
C PHE A 5 -6.69 -1.89 -4.27
N TYR A 6 -5.74 -1.90 -3.34
CA TYR A 6 -5.77 -2.74 -2.16
C TYR A 6 -5.75 -1.86 -0.92
N ASP A 7 -6.89 -1.81 -0.26
CA ASP A 7 -7.13 -1.07 0.97
C ASP A 7 -6.37 -1.73 2.12
N THR A 8 -5.37 -1.02 2.65
CA THR A 8 -4.45 -1.57 3.65
C THR A 8 -4.56 -0.84 4.98
N HIS A 9 -4.95 -1.60 6.00
CA HIS A 9 -5.18 -1.14 7.36
C HIS A 9 -4.19 -1.82 8.30
N VAL A 10 -3.36 -1.03 8.97
CA VAL A 10 -2.33 -1.53 9.88
C VAL A 10 -2.51 -0.89 11.25
N ASN A 11 -2.80 -1.71 12.25
CA ASN A 11 -2.82 -1.29 13.64
C ASN A 11 -1.51 -1.66 14.31
N THR A 12 -0.87 -0.66 14.92
CA THR A 12 0.30 -0.85 15.78
C THR A 12 -0.05 -0.54 17.23
N LYS A 13 0.91 -0.72 18.15
CA LYS A 13 0.74 -0.34 19.56
C LYS A 13 0.54 1.17 19.75
N ASP A 14 1.12 1.98 18.87
CA ASP A 14 1.24 3.43 19.05
C ASP A 14 0.36 4.22 18.08
N ALA A 15 0.05 3.66 16.91
CA ALA A 15 -0.63 4.35 15.82
C ALA A 15 -1.42 3.41 14.91
N TYR A 16 -2.31 3.99 14.12
CA TYR A 16 -3.06 3.32 13.06
C TYR A 16 -2.69 3.94 11.71
N TYR A 17 -2.36 3.08 10.74
CA TYR A 17 -1.97 3.45 9.39
C TYR A 17 -3.01 2.94 8.40
N HIS A 18 -3.36 3.80 7.46
CA HIS A 18 -4.25 3.51 6.35
C HIS A 18 -3.60 4.03 5.07
N PHE A 19 -3.47 3.14 4.09
CA PHE A 19 -2.94 3.45 2.77
C PHE A 19 -3.46 2.45 1.75
N ASP A 20 -3.50 2.85 0.48
CA ASP A 20 -3.80 1.94 -0.62
C ASP A 20 -2.51 1.49 -1.29
N VAL A 21 -2.43 0.19 -1.58
CA VAL A 21 -1.43 -0.38 -2.49
C VAL A 21 -2.05 -0.50 -3.87
N VAL A 22 -1.46 0.17 -4.84
CA VAL A 22 -1.94 0.24 -6.22
C VAL A 22 -0.96 -0.50 -7.12
N VAL A 23 -1.47 -1.48 -7.87
CA VAL A 23 -0.68 -2.37 -8.74
C VAL A 23 -1.42 -2.63 -10.06
N GLU A 24 -0.71 -2.94 -11.14
CA GLU A 24 -1.36 -3.36 -12.39
C GLU A 24 -1.94 -4.77 -12.23
N GLU A 25 -1.07 -5.75 -12.03
CA GLU A 25 -1.42 -7.13 -11.73
C GLU A 25 -0.43 -7.69 -10.70
N ALA A 26 -0.94 -8.11 -9.55
CA ALA A 26 -0.14 -8.75 -8.51
C ALA A 26 -0.99 -9.78 -7.77
N THR A 27 -0.33 -10.79 -7.21
CA THR A 27 -0.93 -11.71 -6.26
C THR A 27 -1.09 -11.04 -4.89
N GLN A 28 -2.02 -11.53 -4.07
CA GLN A 28 -2.21 -11.04 -2.70
C GLN A 28 -0.89 -10.98 -1.91
N LYS A 29 -0.03 -11.98 -2.08
CA LYS A 29 1.26 -12.07 -1.38
C LYS A 29 2.25 -10.98 -1.82
N GLU A 30 2.24 -10.61 -3.10
CA GLU A 30 3.08 -9.52 -3.61
C GLU A 30 2.59 -8.17 -3.07
N VAL A 31 1.27 -7.97 -3.01
CA VAL A 31 0.69 -6.75 -2.43
C VAL A 31 1.02 -6.62 -0.94
N GLU A 32 0.89 -7.71 -0.18
CA GLU A 32 1.31 -7.76 1.23
C GLU A 32 2.81 -7.43 1.39
N HIS A 33 3.65 -7.94 0.49
CA HIS A 33 5.07 -7.60 0.48
C HIS A 33 5.32 -6.10 0.21
N TYR A 34 4.61 -5.49 -0.75
CA TYR A 34 4.74 -4.06 -1.03
C TYR A 34 4.25 -3.19 0.15
N ALA A 35 3.17 -3.60 0.81
CA ALA A 35 2.70 -2.95 2.02
C ALA A 35 3.76 -3.00 3.13
N GLN A 36 4.38 -4.16 3.36
CA GLN A 36 5.45 -4.33 4.34
C GLN A 36 6.65 -3.44 4.04
N VAL A 37 7.13 -3.42 2.79
CA VAL A 37 8.26 -2.56 2.36
C VAL A 37 7.95 -1.09 2.61
N TYR A 38 6.72 -0.66 2.35
CA TYR A 38 6.30 0.72 2.63
C TYR A 38 6.29 1.03 4.14
N LEU A 39 5.75 0.13 4.97
CA LEU A 39 5.75 0.27 6.42
C LEU A 39 7.18 0.40 6.97
N GLU A 40 8.11 -0.44 6.49
CA GLU A 40 9.52 -0.36 6.87
C GLU A 40 10.15 0.98 6.46
N ALA A 41 9.82 1.48 5.26
CA ALA A 41 10.30 2.77 4.76
C ALA A 41 9.84 3.96 5.63
N ILE A 42 8.66 3.89 6.24
CA ILE A 42 8.15 4.91 7.17
C ILE A 42 8.53 4.62 8.64
N GLY A 43 9.36 3.60 8.89
CA GLY A 43 9.86 3.26 10.23
C GLY A 43 8.93 2.40 11.09
N VAL A 44 7.89 1.82 10.48
CA VAL A 44 7.00 0.83 11.11
C VAL A 44 7.58 -0.56 10.88
N GLN A 45 8.14 -1.14 11.94
CA GLN A 45 8.66 -2.50 11.92
C GLN A 45 7.55 -3.52 12.18
N GLU A 46 7.65 -4.70 11.57
CA GLU A 46 6.69 -5.80 11.72
C GLU A 46 6.39 -6.14 13.19
N VAL A 47 7.40 -6.07 14.08
CA VAL A 47 7.25 -6.31 15.52
C VAL A 47 6.26 -5.36 16.22
N LYS A 48 5.94 -4.21 15.61
CA LYS A 48 4.99 -3.23 16.14
C LYS A 48 3.56 -3.48 15.62
N ILE A 49 3.40 -4.28 14.57
CA ILE A 49 2.11 -4.56 13.95
C ILE A 49 1.36 -5.56 14.83
N ILE A 50 0.16 -5.16 15.25
CA ILE A 50 -0.77 -6.00 16.02
C ILE A 50 -1.73 -6.69 15.05
N GLN A 51 -2.18 -5.95 14.04
CA GLN A 51 -3.12 -6.43 13.05
C GLN A 51 -2.86 -5.74 11.72
N GLU A 52 -2.81 -6.53 10.66
CA GLU A 52 -2.76 -6.07 9.28
C GLU A 52 -3.97 -6.65 8.53
N ARG A 53 -4.58 -5.81 7.70
CA ARG A 53 -5.57 -6.22 6.71
C ARG A 53 -5.22 -5.54 5.40
N CYS A 54 -4.94 -6.32 4.36
CA CYS A 54 -4.77 -5.85 3.00
C CYS A 54 -5.85 -6.49 2.13
N GLN A 55 -6.81 -5.71 1.65
CA GLN A 55 -7.99 -6.22 0.96
C GLN A 55 -8.15 -5.56 -0.41
N TYR A 56 -8.33 -6.37 -1.45
CA TYR A 56 -8.73 -5.88 -2.77
C TYR A 56 -10.05 -5.11 -2.67
N CYS A 57 -10.03 -3.86 -3.15
CA CYS A 57 -11.18 -2.97 -3.16
C CYS A 57 -11.84 -2.94 -4.55
N HIS A 58 -11.17 -2.36 -5.54
CA HIS A 58 -11.66 -2.22 -6.92
C HIS A 58 -10.53 -2.08 -7.93
N GLU A 59 -10.89 -2.11 -9.22
CA GLU A 59 -10.01 -1.74 -10.33
C GLU A 59 -10.55 -0.51 -11.04
N GLU A 60 -9.64 0.38 -11.47
CA GLU A 60 -10.00 1.54 -12.30
C GLU A 60 -8.86 1.90 -13.26
N LEU A 61 -9.08 2.92 -14.08
CA LEU A 61 -8.03 3.46 -14.95
C LEU A 61 -7.09 4.32 -14.12
N GLY A 62 -5.83 3.91 -14.04
CA GLY A 62 -4.80 4.66 -13.33
C GLY A 62 -4.61 6.05 -13.95
N ASN A 63 -4.40 7.06 -13.11
CA ASN A 63 -3.95 8.37 -13.58
C ASN A 63 -2.47 8.30 -14.01
N GLN A 64 -1.98 9.31 -14.73
CA GLN A 64 -0.61 9.29 -15.26
C GLN A 64 0.45 9.11 -14.16
N GLY A 65 0.29 9.75 -13.00
CA GLY A 65 1.25 9.63 -11.89
C GLY A 65 1.33 8.21 -11.31
N ALA A 66 0.19 7.55 -11.13
CA ALA A 66 0.15 6.16 -10.68
C ALA A 66 0.73 5.21 -11.74
N ILE A 67 0.43 5.45 -13.02
CA ILE A 67 0.99 4.67 -14.14
C ILE A 67 2.51 4.79 -14.17
N ASP A 68 3.05 6.01 -14.17
CA ASP A 68 4.50 6.24 -14.22
C ASP A 68 5.22 5.58 -13.02
N ALA A 69 4.60 5.64 -11.83
CA ALA A 69 5.15 5.00 -10.64
C ALA A 69 5.12 3.47 -10.71
N ILE A 70 4.02 2.89 -11.20
CA ILE A 70 3.87 1.43 -11.37
C ILE A 70 4.83 0.93 -12.46
N GLU A 71 4.99 1.65 -13.56
CA GLU A 71 5.95 1.29 -14.61
C GLU A 71 7.41 1.35 -14.11
N ALA A 72 7.72 2.27 -13.20
CA ALA A 72 9.06 2.42 -12.65
C ALA A 72 9.39 1.45 -11.50
N LYS A 73 8.42 1.13 -10.64
CA LYS A 73 8.64 0.41 -9.37
C LYS A 73 7.83 -0.89 -9.22
N GLY A 74 6.85 -1.13 -10.07
CA GLY A 74 5.91 -2.25 -9.99
C GLY A 74 4.68 -1.99 -9.11
N TYR A 75 4.67 -0.92 -8.31
CA TYR A 75 3.57 -0.54 -7.42
C TYR A 75 3.59 0.95 -7.10
N TYR A 76 2.46 1.45 -6.58
CA TYR A 76 2.31 2.81 -6.07
C TYR A 76 1.57 2.78 -4.73
N ILE A 77 1.96 3.64 -3.78
CA ILE A 77 1.31 3.73 -2.46
C ILE A 77 0.59 5.06 -2.34
N ILE A 78 -0.66 5.01 -1.90
CA ILE A 78 -1.45 6.21 -1.59
C ILE A 78 -1.56 6.31 -0.07
N PRO A 79 -0.73 7.14 0.59
CA PRO A 79 -0.85 7.35 2.03
C PRO A 79 -2.16 8.09 2.36
N MET A 80 -2.90 7.60 3.36
CA MET A 80 -4.16 8.23 3.79
C MET A 80 -4.09 8.69 5.26
N GLN A 81 -4.21 7.77 6.21
CA GLN A 81 -4.23 8.08 7.64
C GLN A 81 -2.99 7.53 8.34
N GLY A 82 -2.44 8.29 9.29
CA GLY A 82 -1.26 7.89 10.08
C GLY A 82 0.06 7.82 9.30
N CYS A 83 0.01 7.86 7.97
CA CYS A 83 1.18 7.90 7.11
C CYS A 83 1.83 9.29 7.12
N PRO A 84 3.16 9.37 6.99
CA PRO A 84 3.83 10.65 6.78
C PRO A 84 3.27 11.31 5.51
N LYS A 85 2.88 12.58 5.64
CA LYS A 85 2.58 13.42 4.48
C LYS A 85 3.92 14.00 4.02
N GLU A 86 4.29 13.73 2.77
CA GLU A 86 5.41 14.42 2.12
C GLU A 86 5.23 15.95 2.15
#